data_AF-A0A9D6SLK3-F1
#
_entry.id   AF-A0A9D6SLK3-F1
#
_cell.length_a   1.000
_cell.length_b   1.000
_cell.length_c   1.000
_cell.angle_alpha   90.00
_cell.angle_beta   90.00
_cell.angle_gamma   90.00
#
_symmetry.space_group_name_H-M   'P 1'
#
loop_
_entity.id
_entity.type
_entity.pdbx_description
1 polymer ?
#
loop_
_entity_poly.entity_id
_entity_poly.type
_entity_poly.pdbx_seq_one_letter_code
_entity_poly.pdbx_strand_id
1 'polypeptide(L)'
;MIDNRGGAGGIIGADIVAKSKPDGYTLLDDAMAHGVNPALHKLPFDTIKDFVPIGMIVINPNFLFVHPSFPVKTVRDLIRLAKGRPGEIIFASSFAPEPVSTTSAGRALSRR
;
A
#
# COMPACT_ATOMS: atom_id res chain seq x y z
N MET A 1 14.93 21.92 -3.32
CA MET A 1 15.23 21.13 -2.11
C MET A 1 14.21 20.00 -2.06
N ILE A 2 14.64 18.77 -1.74
CA ILE A 2 13.74 17.62 -1.59
C ILE A 2 13.59 17.38 -0.09
N ASP A 3 12.35 17.30 0.39
CA ASP A 3 12.02 17.03 1.80
C ASP A 3 11.15 15.77 1.89
N ASN A 4 11.75 14.67 2.35
CA ASN A 4 11.09 13.37 2.41
C ASN A 4 10.25 13.24 3.68
N ARG A 5 8.92 13.39 3.54
CA ARG A 5 7.96 13.25 4.65
C ARG A 5 7.27 11.88 4.63
N GLY A 6 7.98 10.89 5.17
CA GLY A 6 7.44 9.53 5.30
C GLY A 6 6.41 9.35 6.43
N GLY A 7 5.62 8.28 6.35
CA GLY A 7 4.70 7.83 7.39
C GLY A 7 3.24 7.71 6.92
N ALA A 8 2.47 6.86 7.60
CA ALA A 8 1.04 6.60 7.35
C ALA A 8 0.68 6.40 5.86
N GLY A 9 1.53 5.72 5.09
CA GLY A 9 1.28 5.50 3.65
C GLY A 9 1.20 6.79 2.82
N GLY A 10 1.97 7.83 3.17
CA GLY A 10 2.01 9.10 2.43
C GLY A 10 1.05 10.17 2.95
N ILE A 11 0.10 9.81 3.82
CA ILE A 11 -0.92 10.73 4.35
C ILE A 11 -0.30 11.95 5.04
N ILE A 12 0.80 11.78 5.79
CA ILE A 12 1.43 12.90 6.51
C ILE A 12 2.01 13.93 5.55
N GLY A 13 2.70 13.49 4.50
CA GLY A 13 3.25 14.38 3.48
C GLY A 13 2.15 15.10 2.72
N ALA A 14 1.11 14.37 2.30
CA ALA A 14 -0.04 14.94 1.61
C ALA A 14 -0.79 15.98 2.47
N ASP A 15 -0.99 15.73 3.77
CA ASP A 15 -1.65 16.68 4.68
C ASP A 15 -0.88 18.01 4.81
N ILE A 16 0.45 17.94 4.86
CA ILE A 16 1.31 19.12 4.90
C ILE A 16 1.15 19.95 3.61
N VAL A 17 1.15 19.29 2.44
CA VAL A 17 1.03 19.99 1.16
C VAL A 17 -0.38 20.55 0.97
N ALA A 18 -1.43 19.80 1.30
CA ALA A 18 -2.82 20.27 1.22
C ALA A 18 -3.08 21.54 2.05
N LYS A 19 -2.39 21.68 3.20
CA LYS A 19 -2.50 22.86 4.09
C LYS A 19 -1.48 23.95 3.80
N SER A 20 -0.63 23.77 2.80
CA SER A 20 0.38 24.76 2.42
C SER A 20 -0.22 25.94 1.67
N LYS A 21 0.55 27.02 1.49
CA LYS A 21 0.12 28.15 0.67
C LYS A 21 0.04 27.70 -0.80
N PRO A 22 -1.04 28.01 -1.53
CA PRO A 22 -1.18 27.64 -2.94
C PRO A 22 -0.39 28.60 -3.85
N ASP A 23 0.91 28.72 -3.61
CA ASP A 23 1.82 29.64 -4.33
C ASP A 23 2.75 28.93 -5.33
N GLY A 24 2.62 27.61 -5.47
CA GLY A 24 3.37 26.79 -6.42
C GLY A 24 4.78 26.38 -5.96
N TYR A 25 5.23 26.80 -4.77
CA TYR A 25 6.54 26.43 -4.23
C TYR A 25 6.52 25.14 -3.41
N THR A 26 5.33 24.67 -3.04
CA THR A 26 5.13 23.39 -2.34
C THR A 26 4.42 22.42 -3.26
N LEU A 27 5.10 21.33 -3.62
CA LEU A 27 4.58 20.29 -4.51
C LEU A 27 4.58 18.94 -3.77
N LEU A 28 3.58 18.12 -4.05
CA LEU A 28 3.51 16.74 -3.61
C LEU A 28 3.96 15.82 -4.74
N ASP A 29 4.94 14.97 -4.45
CA ASP A 29 5.24 13.77 -5.24
C ASP A 29 4.68 12.56 -4.49
N ASP A 30 3.71 11.88 -5.09
CA ASP A 30 3.05 10.70 -4.53
C ASP A 30 2.77 9.70 -5.66
N ALA A 31 2.54 8.44 -5.28
CA ALA A 31 2.26 7.33 -6.18
C ALA A 31 0.81 6.85 -6.01
N MET A 32 0.59 5.54 -6.07
CA MET A 32 -0.73 4.91 -5.94
C MET A 32 -1.44 5.23 -4.61
N ALA A 33 -0.71 5.64 -3.57
CA ALA A 33 -1.25 5.81 -2.22
C ALA A 33 -2.29 6.92 -2.16
N HIS A 34 -2.04 8.04 -2.85
CA HIS A 34 -2.97 9.16 -2.94
C HIS A 34 -4.37 8.75 -3.41
N GLY A 35 -4.45 7.79 -4.34
CA GLY A 35 -5.73 7.28 -4.86
C GLY A 35 -6.39 6.21 -3.98
N VAL A 36 -5.61 5.41 -3.25
CA VAL A 36 -6.10 4.27 -2.47
C VAL A 36 -6.52 4.68 -1.05
N ASN A 37 -5.77 5.60 -0.44
CA ASN A 37 -5.97 6.03 0.95
C ASN A 37 -7.39 6.49 1.29
N PRO A 38 -8.15 7.21 0.42
CA PRO A 38 -9.54 7.59 0.70
C PRO A 38 -10.49 6.42 0.93
N ALA A 39 -10.20 5.25 0.34
CA ALA A 39 -11.02 4.05 0.50
C ALA A 39 -10.68 3.28 1.80
N LEU A 40 -9.47 3.47 2.34
CA LEU A 40 -8.95 2.72 3.50
C LEU A 40 -9.02 3.53 4.80
N HIS A 41 -8.95 4.85 4.70
CA HIS A 41 -8.79 5.73 5.84
C HIS A 41 -9.67 6.98 5.70
N LYS A 42 -10.11 7.50 6.85
CA LYS A 42 -10.66 8.86 6.91
C LYS A 42 -9.49 9.85 6.86
N LEU A 43 -9.42 10.61 5.77
CA LEU A 43 -8.31 11.54 5.54
C LEU A 43 -8.57 12.92 6.13
N PRO A 44 -7.50 13.65 6.53
CA PRO A 44 -7.59 15.05 6.98
C PRO A 44 -7.69 16.08 5.82
N PHE A 45 -7.74 15.60 4.57
CA PHE A 45 -7.85 16.38 3.33
C PHE A 45 -8.70 15.62 2.30
N ASP A 46 -9.16 16.31 1.27
CA ASP A 46 -9.85 15.76 0.10
C ASP A 46 -8.85 15.57 -1.05
N THR A 47 -8.62 14.33 -1.47
CA THR A 47 -7.61 13.99 -2.50
C THR A 47 -7.89 14.57 -3.88
N ILE A 48 -9.12 15.02 -4.13
CA ILE A 48 -9.55 15.60 -5.41
C ILE A 48 -9.65 17.12 -5.33
N LYS A 49 -10.19 17.67 -4.24
CA LYS A 49 -10.44 19.13 -4.13
C LYS A 49 -9.23 19.91 -3.64
N ASP A 50 -8.40 19.32 -2.79
CA ASP A 50 -7.29 20.03 -2.15
C ASP A 50 -6.00 19.97 -2.99
N PHE A 51 -6.03 19.30 -4.15
CA PHE A 51 -4.87 19.14 -5.03
C PHE A 51 -5.20 19.49 -6.48
N VAL A 52 -4.26 20.18 -7.12
CA VAL A 52 -4.28 20.41 -8.58
C VAL A 52 -3.30 19.43 -9.24
N PRO A 53 -3.75 18.51 -10.11
CA PRO A 53 -2.86 17.55 -10.75
C PRO A 53 -1.96 18.26 -11.77
N ILE A 54 -0.65 18.06 -11.64
CA ILE A 54 0.35 18.59 -12.59
C ILE A 54 0.59 17.58 -13.72
N GLY A 55 0.87 16.32 -13.38
CA GLY A 55 1.08 15.25 -14.34
C GLY A 55 1.71 14.00 -13.74
N MET A 56 1.67 12.91 -14.50
CA MET A 56 2.34 11.65 -14.16
C MET A 56 3.78 11.69 -14.65
N ILE A 57 4.73 11.42 -13.75
CA ILE A 57 6.17 11.51 -14.06
C ILE A 57 6.75 10.12 -14.37
N VAL A 58 6.28 9.08 -13.69
CA VAL A 58 6.78 7.69 -13.82
C VAL A 58 5.64 6.68 -13.71
N ILE A 59 5.74 5.58 -14.46
CA ILE A 59 4.98 4.34 -14.23
C ILE A 59 5.98 3.26 -13.85
N ASN A 60 5.80 2.65 -12.68
CA ASN A 60 6.60 1.54 -12.18
C ASN A 60 5.78 0.25 -12.15
N PRO A 61 6.18 -0.82 -12.87
CA PRO A 61 5.51 -2.11 -12.77
C PRO A 61 5.81 -2.79 -11.42
N ASN A 62 4.85 -3.58 -10.94
CA ASN A 62 5.07 -4.48 -9.80
C ASN A 62 5.61 -5.82 -10.28
N PHE A 63 6.49 -6.42 -9.49
CA PHE A 63 7.11 -7.72 -9.78
C PHE A 63 6.83 -8.71 -8.65
N LEU A 64 6.57 -9.95 -9.04
CA LEU A 64 6.45 -11.07 -8.12
C LEU A 64 7.78 -11.82 -8.08
N PHE A 65 8.47 -11.75 -6.94
CA PHE A 65 9.70 -12.50 -6.70
C PHE A 65 9.44 -13.63 -5.70
N VAL A 66 10.23 -14.69 -5.84
CA VAL A 66 10.29 -15.78 -4.86
C VAL A 66 11.75 -16.02 -4.51
N HIS A 67 12.01 -16.41 -3.25
CA HIS A 67 13.36 -16.81 -2.86
C HIS A 67 13.80 -18.02 -3.72
N PRO A 68 15.08 -18.13 -4.14
CA PRO A 68 15.53 -19.24 -5.00
C PRO A 68 15.25 -20.64 -4.44
N SER A 69 15.16 -20.80 -3.12
CA SER A 69 14.81 -22.07 -2.47
C SER A 69 13.31 -22.36 -2.41
N PHE A 70 12.46 -21.42 -2.83
CA PHE A 70 11.01 -21.56 -2.77
C PHE A 70 10.54 -22.48 -3.92
N PRO A 71 9.65 -23.46 -3.66
CA PRO A 71 9.42 -24.59 -4.58
C PRO A 71 8.46 -24.26 -5.73
N VAL A 72 8.49 -23.05 -6.28
CA VAL A 72 7.65 -22.62 -7.41
C VAL A 72 8.52 -21.99 -8.49
N LYS A 73 8.25 -22.33 -9.75
CA LYS A 73 8.96 -21.76 -10.91
C LYS A 73 8.07 -20.93 -11.80
N THR A 74 6.76 -21.02 -11.61
CA THR A 74 5.76 -20.30 -12.39
C THR A 74 4.67 -19.76 -11.49
N VAL A 75 3.95 -18.73 -11.97
CA VAL A 75 2.75 -18.21 -11.29
C VAL A 75 1.69 -19.31 -11.12
N ARG A 76 1.58 -20.24 -12.08
CA ARG A 76 0.66 -21.38 -11.99
C ARG A 76 1.01 -22.30 -10.82
N ASP A 77 2.30 -22.54 -10.58
CA ASP A 77 2.75 -23.36 -9.44
C ASP A 77 2.47 -22.65 -8.12
N LEU A 78 2.67 -21.33 -8.05
CA LEU A 78 2.32 -20.53 -6.88
C LEU A 78 0.82 -20.59 -6.59
N ILE A 79 -0.04 -20.43 -7.60
CA ILE A 79 -1.50 -20.52 -7.43
C ILE A 79 -1.90 -21.92 -6.94
N ARG A 80 -1.31 -22.99 -7.51
CA ARG A 80 -1.58 -24.37 -7.10
C ARG A 80 -1.17 -24.59 -5.64
N LEU A 81 0.02 -24.13 -5.26
CA LEU A 81 0.54 -24.25 -3.90
C LEU A 81 -0.32 -23.47 -2.90
N ALA A 82 -0.69 -22.23 -3.22
CA ALA A 82 -1.52 -21.37 -2.37
C ALA A 82 -2.92 -21.97 -2.14
N LYS A 83 -3.53 -22.56 -3.18
CA LYS A 83 -4.82 -23.25 -3.05
C LYS A 83 -4.73 -24.53 -2.21
N GLY A 84 -3.62 -25.25 -2.29
CA GLY A 84 -3.41 -26.48 -1.52
C GLY A 84 -3.03 -26.24 -0.05
N ARG A 85 -2.51 -25.05 0.27
CA ARG A 85 -2.02 -24.67 1.62
C ARG A 85 -2.55 -23.28 2.02
N PRO A 86 -3.88 -23.15 2.22
CA PRO A 86 -4.48 -21.85 2.52
C PRO A 86 -3.95 -21.29 3.84
N GLY A 87 -3.50 -20.03 3.83
CA GLY A 87 -3.00 -19.33 5.02
C GLY A 87 -1.54 -19.61 5.40
N GLU A 88 -0.85 -20.53 4.73
CA GLU A 88 0.54 -20.87 5.06
C GLU A 88 1.57 -20.05 4.25
N ILE A 89 1.15 -19.43 3.14
CA ILE A 89 2.02 -18.62 2.31
C ILE A 89 1.94 -17.16 2.75
N ILE A 90 3.07 -16.63 3.20
CA ILE A 90 3.24 -15.22 3.52
C ILE A 90 3.80 -14.51 2.29
N PHE A 91 3.24 -13.35 1.94
CA PHE A 91 3.78 -12.47 0.91
C PHE A 91 3.97 -11.07 1.48
N ALA A 92 4.93 -10.32 0.93
CA ALA A 92 5.15 -8.91 1.26
C ALA A 92 4.72 -8.03 0.09
N SER A 93 4.19 -6.84 0.40
CA SER A 93 3.80 -5.82 -0.57
C SER A 93 4.45 -4.47 -0.23
N SER A 94 4.60 -3.60 -1.25
CA SER A 94 5.12 -2.23 -1.07
C SER A 94 4.13 -1.31 -0.36
N PHE A 95 2.84 -1.66 -0.37
CA PHE A 95 1.85 -1.06 0.51
C PHE A 95 1.82 -1.82 1.83
N ALA A 96 1.48 -1.12 2.92
CA ALA A 96 1.48 -1.63 4.27
C ALA A 96 0.91 -3.07 4.32
N PRO A 97 1.42 -3.92 5.23
CA PRO A 97 0.78 -5.20 5.49
C PRO A 97 -0.59 -4.91 6.10
N GLU A 98 -1.59 -4.68 5.25
CA GLU A 98 -2.93 -5.06 5.61
C GLU A 98 -2.89 -6.57 5.78
N PRO A 99 -3.43 -7.12 6.87
CA PRO A 99 -3.68 -8.54 6.90
C PRO A 99 -4.64 -8.82 5.72
N VAL A 100 -4.10 -9.37 4.63
CA VAL A 100 -4.90 -10.32 3.85
C VAL A 100 -5.43 -11.25 4.91
N SER A 101 -6.75 -11.28 5.07
CA SER A 101 -7.48 -12.07 6.03
C SER A 101 -7.14 -13.56 5.86
N THR A 102 -5.98 -13.94 6.36
CA THR A 102 -5.56 -15.25 6.82
C THR A 102 -5.38 -15.13 8.33
N THR A 103 -6.31 -14.46 8.99
CA THR A 103 -6.62 -14.77 10.38
C THR A 103 -7.30 -16.13 10.38
N SER A 104 -6.46 -17.16 10.43
CA SER A 104 -6.77 -18.38 11.17
C SER A 104 -7.13 -18.00 12.61
N ALA A 105 -8.35 -17.52 12.84
CA ALA A 105 -8.96 -17.50 14.16
C ALA A 105 -9.40 -18.92 14.52
N GLY A 106 -8.45 -19.84 14.52
CA GLY A 106 -8.57 -21.08 15.28
C GLY A 106 -8.29 -20.74 16.74
N ARG A 107 -9.30 -20.95 17.58
CA ARG A 107 -9.19 -21.16 19.04
C ARG A 107 -9.19 -19.91 19.94
N ALA A 108 -10.38 -19.36 20.15
CA ALA A 108 -10.79 -18.80 21.43
C ALA A 108 -11.99 -19.58 21.98
N LEU A 109 -11.79 -20.88 22.27
CA LEU A 109 -12.61 -21.63 23.22
C LEU A 109 -11.84 -21.73 24.53
N SER A 110 -12.08 -20.78 25.42
CA SER A 110 -12.08 -20.99 26.87
C SER A 110 -12.63 -19.74 27.55
N ARG A 111 -13.96 -19.62 27.56
CA ARG A 111 -14.67 -19.05 28.70
C ARG A 111 -15.77 -20.04 29.06
N ARG A 112 -15.91 -20.24 30.37
CA ARG A 112 -16.81 -21.16 31.05
C ARG A 112 -18.25 -21.07 30.54
#